data_AF-A0A017T4M8-F1
#
_entry.id   AF-A0A017T4M8-F1
#
_cell.length_a   1.000
_cell.length_b   1.000
_cell.length_c   1.000
_cell.angle_alpha   90.00
_cell.angle_beta   90.00
_cell.angle_gamma   90.00
#
_symmetry.space_group_name_H-M   'P 1'
#
loop_
_entity.id
_entity.type
_entity.pdbx_description
1 polymer ?
#
loop_
_entity_poly.entity_id
_entity_poly.type
_entity_poly.pdbx_seq_one_letter_code
_entity_poly.pdbx_strand_id
1 'polypeptide(L)'
;MKRPWTSFTAVLLAGLLSSGAAQAQAQAEVPTEEQWYGWQNLIGLGAAYSLVGVGLALDEDTEWIAAVGLGVYALSGPIIHLAHQRPTEGGMSLGLNVGLPLGGALLGVGIACGVGTCRGLRGPLKAAETAIILGAVGMLTANVIDVAVLSFEEVPVTTGVAQGALGAAPAQYRPVFQYSGRF
;
A
#
# COMPACT_ATOMS: atom_id res chain seq x y z
N MET A 1 39.56 50.35 -37.94
CA MET A 1 38.44 49.59 -37.34
C MET A 1 38.96 48.23 -36.91
N LYS A 2 39.01 47.95 -35.60
CA LYS A 2 39.61 46.73 -35.01
C LYS A 2 38.48 45.87 -34.40
N ARG A 3 38.36 44.61 -34.82
CA ARG A 3 37.40 43.63 -34.24
C ARG A 3 38.08 42.83 -33.13
N PRO A 4 37.50 42.69 -31.91
CA PRO A 4 38.09 41.91 -30.83
C PRO A 4 37.77 40.42 -30.98
N TRP A 5 38.79 39.59 -30.78
CA TRP A 5 38.84 38.15 -31.02
C TRP A 5 38.82 37.35 -29.71
N THR A 6 37.97 37.72 -28.75
CA THR A 6 38.00 37.19 -27.36
C THR A 6 36.83 36.29 -26.97
N SER A 7 35.91 35.96 -27.87
CA SER A 7 34.68 35.21 -27.52
C SER A 7 34.78 33.69 -27.63
N PHE A 8 35.90 33.11 -28.08
CA PHE A 8 35.97 31.65 -28.32
C PHE A 8 36.44 30.81 -27.13
N THR A 9 37.08 31.39 -26.11
CA THR A 9 37.66 30.62 -24.99
C THR A 9 36.66 30.24 -23.89
N ALA A 10 35.53 30.96 -23.77
CA ALA A 10 34.56 30.73 -22.69
C ALA A 10 33.68 29.47 -22.89
N VAL A 11 33.47 29.03 -24.14
CA VAL A 11 32.59 27.88 -24.45
C VAL A 11 33.24 26.54 -24.13
N LEU A 12 34.58 26.43 -24.22
CA LEU A 12 35.30 25.18 -23.97
C LEU A 12 35.39 24.80 -22.48
N LEU A 13 35.39 25.78 -21.57
CA LEU A 13 35.39 25.54 -20.12
C LEU A 13 34.03 25.05 -19.59
N ALA A 14 32.91 25.46 -20.19
CA ALA A 14 31.57 25.00 -19.82
C ALA A 14 31.31 23.53 -20.21
N GLY A 15 31.89 23.06 -21.32
CA GLY A 15 31.75 21.67 -21.77
C GLY A 15 32.45 20.65 -20.86
N LEU A 16 33.62 21.00 -20.32
CA LEU A 16 34.40 20.11 -19.45
C LEU A 16 33.80 19.99 -18.04
N LEU A 17 33.17 21.05 -17.50
CA LEU A 17 32.45 21.01 -16.22
C LEU A 17 31.14 20.21 -16.32
N SER A 18 30.47 20.24 -17.47
CA SER A 18 29.22 19.49 -17.70
C SER A 18 29.46 17.97 -17.79
N SER A 19 30.62 17.55 -18.29
CA SER A 19 30.97 16.14 -18.48
C SER A 19 31.24 15.41 -17.16
N GLY A 20 31.90 16.07 -16.21
CA GLY A 20 32.14 15.53 -14.86
C GLY A 20 30.85 15.39 -14.04
N ALA A 21 29.91 16.33 -14.18
CA ALA A 21 28.59 16.25 -13.53
C ALA A 21 27.75 15.10 -14.12
N ALA A 22 27.77 14.89 -15.44
CA ALA A 22 27.08 13.77 -16.08
C ALA A 22 27.69 12.41 -15.70
N GLN A 23 29.02 12.30 -15.54
CA GLN A 23 29.68 11.08 -15.07
C GLN A 23 29.50 10.85 -13.55
N ALA A 24 29.37 11.90 -12.75
CA ALA A 24 28.96 11.80 -11.35
C ALA A 24 27.49 11.39 -11.22
N GLN A 25 26.61 11.78 -12.15
CA GLN A 25 25.23 11.27 -12.23
C GLN A 25 25.15 9.85 -12.80
N ALA A 26 26.17 9.42 -13.56
CA ALA A 26 26.36 8.02 -13.94
C ALA A 26 27.00 7.19 -12.80
N GLN A 27 27.10 7.72 -11.58
CA GLN A 27 27.28 6.90 -10.37
C GLN A 27 26.26 5.78 -10.43
N ALA A 28 26.77 4.56 -10.59
CA ALA A 28 26.03 3.34 -10.79
C ALA A 28 24.75 3.34 -9.97
N GLU A 29 23.60 3.39 -10.66
CA GLU A 29 22.30 3.14 -10.06
C GLU A 29 22.45 1.85 -9.25
N VAL A 30 22.37 1.98 -7.92
CA VAL A 30 22.52 0.83 -7.03
C VAL A 30 21.38 -0.10 -7.42
N PRO A 31 21.67 -1.32 -7.90
CA PRO A 31 20.60 -2.21 -8.33
C PRO A 31 19.61 -2.38 -7.17
N THR A 32 18.33 -2.14 -7.42
CA THR A 32 17.26 -2.37 -6.44
C THR A 32 16.49 -3.63 -6.80
N GLU A 33 15.95 -4.30 -5.79
CA GLU A 33 14.98 -5.37 -5.95
C GLU A 33 13.66 -4.99 -5.28
N GLU A 34 12.56 -5.44 -5.89
CA GLU A 34 11.22 -5.23 -5.35
C GLU A 34 10.91 -6.32 -4.30
N GLN A 35 10.65 -5.89 -3.06
CA GLN A 35 10.33 -6.76 -1.94
C GLN A 35 8.87 -6.59 -1.51
N TRP A 36 8.12 -7.69 -1.48
CA TRP A 36 6.75 -7.67 -0.99
C TRP A 36 6.68 -7.74 0.54
N TYR A 37 5.91 -6.83 1.13
CA TYR A 37 5.68 -6.76 2.58
C TYR A 37 4.19 -6.89 2.96
N GLY A 38 3.31 -7.23 2.02
CA GLY A 38 1.85 -7.29 2.24
C GLY A 38 1.38 -8.30 3.29
N TRP A 39 2.20 -9.29 3.65
CA TRP A 39 1.91 -10.18 4.77
C TRP A 39 1.76 -9.44 6.11
N GLN A 40 2.44 -8.29 6.27
CA GLN A 40 2.30 -7.46 7.46
C GLN A 40 0.90 -6.85 7.54
N ASN A 41 0.37 -6.38 6.40
CA ASN A 41 -1.02 -5.89 6.31
C ASN A 41 -2.00 -7.02 6.64
N LEU A 42 -1.77 -8.25 6.15
CA LEU A 42 -2.63 -9.40 6.45
C LEU A 42 -2.75 -9.70 7.96
N ILE A 43 -1.69 -9.50 8.75
CA ILE A 43 -1.75 -9.66 10.22
C ILE A 43 -2.65 -8.58 10.82
N GLY A 44 -2.47 -7.31 10.42
CA GLY A 44 -3.31 -6.20 10.86
C GLY A 44 -4.80 -6.43 10.53
N LEU A 45 -5.07 -6.92 9.32
CA LEU A 45 -6.42 -7.27 8.87
C LEU A 45 -7.01 -8.45 9.64
N GLY A 46 -6.22 -9.49 9.90
CA GLY A 46 -6.64 -10.62 10.73
C GLY A 46 -7.03 -10.19 12.14
N ALA A 47 -6.25 -9.30 12.76
CA ALA A 47 -6.59 -8.71 14.05
C ALA A 47 -7.87 -7.88 13.99
N ALA A 48 -7.99 -7.01 12.98
CA ALA A 48 -9.18 -6.17 12.79
C ALA A 48 -10.47 -6.99 12.65
N TYR A 49 -10.47 -7.99 11.77
CA TYR A 49 -11.63 -8.86 11.55
C TYR A 49 -11.96 -9.73 12.76
N SER A 50 -10.96 -10.17 13.51
CA SER A 50 -11.18 -10.88 14.76
C SER A 50 -11.88 -9.99 15.78
N LEU A 51 -11.43 -8.73 15.93
CA LEU A 51 -12.06 -7.76 16.84
C LEU A 51 -13.49 -7.42 16.41
N VAL A 52 -13.73 -7.20 15.12
CA VAL A 52 -15.10 -6.99 14.59
C VAL A 52 -15.96 -8.22 14.87
N GLY A 53 -15.48 -9.41 14.56
CA GLY A 53 -16.21 -10.66 14.78
C GLY A 53 -16.54 -10.89 16.26
N VAL A 54 -15.60 -10.66 17.16
CA VAL A 54 -15.81 -10.75 18.62
C VAL A 54 -16.82 -9.71 19.09
N GLY A 55 -16.69 -8.44 18.68
CA GLY A 55 -17.62 -7.39 19.08
C GLY A 55 -19.05 -7.60 18.56
N LEU A 56 -19.22 -8.29 17.42
CA LEU A 56 -20.54 -8.67 16.91
C LEU A 56 -21.12 -9.94 17.56
N ALA A 57 -20.28 -10.78 18.18
CA ALA A 57 -20.68 -12.04 18.78
C ALA A 57 -21.00 -11.94 20.28
N LEU A 58 -20.56 -10.85 20.93
CA LEU A 58 -20.77 -10.56 22.35
C LEU A 58 -21.99 -9.63 22.55
N ASP A 59 -22.47 -9.53 23.79
CA ASP A 59 -23.65 -8.74 24.16
C ASP A 59 -23.44 -7.21 24.04
N GLU A 60 -24.53 -6.43 24.20
CA GLU A 60 -24.63 -4.99 23.90
C GLU A 60 -23.56 -4.09 24.56
N ASP A 61 -22.95 -4.50 25.67
CA ASP A 61 -21.91 -3.71 26.36
C ASP A 61 -20.52 -3.77 25.67
N THR A 62 -20.42 -4.45 24.52
CA THR A 62 -19.15 -4.72 23.83
C THR A 62 -19.04 -4.13 22.42
N GLU A 63 -20.00 -3.29 22.00
CA GLU A 63 -20.00 -2.62 20.69
C GLU A 63 -18.70 -1.85 20.40
N TRP A 64 -18.06 -1.32 21.45
CA TRP A 64 -16.79 -0.61 21.34
C TRP A 64 -15.67 -1.50 20.78
N ILE A 65 -15.72 -2.83 20.97
CA ILE A 65 -14.72 -3.77 20.44
C ILE A 65 -14.82 -3.81 18.91
N ALA A 66 -16.04 -3.86 18.36
CA ALA A 66 -16.24 -3.79 16.92
C ALA A 66 -15.78 -2.44 16.35
N ALA A 67 -16.05 -1.34 17.05
CA ALA A 67 -15.57 -0.02 16.66
C ALA A 67 -14.03 0.06 16.65
N VAL A 68 -13.36 -0.51 17.67
CA VAL A 68 -11.90 -0.63 17.69
C VAL A 68 -11.41 -1.49 16.53
N GLY A 69 -12.06 -2.62 16.25
CA GLY A 69 -11.73 -3.47 15.10
C GLY A 69 -11.82 -2.74 13.76
N LEU A 70 -12.85 -1.92 13.57
CA LEU A 70 -12.99 -1.06 12.39
C LEU A 70 -11.89 0.02 12.32
N GLY A 71 -11.49 0.58 13.46
CA GLY A 71 -10.35 1.50 13.56
C GLY A 71 -9.03 0.83 13.17
N VAL A 72 -8.80 -0.39 13.65
CA VAL A 72 -7.62 -1.19 13.28
C VAL A 72 -7.64 -1.52 11.78
N TYR A 73 -8.79 -1.90 11.23
CA TYR A 73 -8.95 -2.12 9.78
C TYR A 73 -8.58 -0.87 8.98
N ALA A 74 -9.12 0.31 9.34
CA ALA A 74 -8.89 1.54 8.61
C ALA A 74 -7.43 2.01 8.66
N LEU A 75 -6.74 1.80 9.78
CA LEU A 75 -5.41 2.39 10.03
C LEU A 75 -4.24 1.42 9.88
N SER A 76 -4.45 0.10 9.93
CA SER A 76 -3.37 -0.89 9.88
C SER A 76 -2.50 -0.75 8.62
N GLY A 77 -3.10 -0.82 7.43
CA GLY A 77 -2.40 -0.60 6.16
C GLY A 77 -1.66 0.74 6.11
N PRO A 78 -2.32 1.88 6.32
CA PRO A 78 -1.68 3.20 6.31
C PRO A 78 -0.45 3.31 7.22
N ILE A 79 -0.54 2.79 8.45
CA ILE A 79 0.58 2.80 9.40
C ILE A 79 1.75 1.97 8.86
N ILE A 80 1.47 0.79 8.29
CA ILE A 80 2.51 -0.09 7.73
C ILE A 80 3.18 0.56 6.51
N HIS A 81 2.42 1.13 5.55
CA HIS A 81 3.01 1.85 4.41
C HIS A 81 3.87 3.03 4.88
N LEU A 82 3.44 3.78 5.89
CA LEU A 82 4.24 4.87 6.47
C LEU A 82 5.52 4.36 7.14
N ALA A 83 5.48 3.22 7.83
CA ALA A 83 6.67 2.60 8.42
C ALA A 83 7.71 2.20 7.36
N HIS A 84 7.25 1.84 6.15
CA HIS A 84 8.07 1.56 4.98
C HIS A 84 8.49 2.82 4.19
N GLN A 85 8.26 4.03 4.71
CA GLN A 85 8.57 5.31 4.05
C GLN A 85 7.78 5.53 2.73
N ARG A 86 6.56 5.01 2.65
CA ARG A 86 5.68 5.07 1.47
C ARG A 86 4.41 5.87 1.75
N PRO A 87 4.51 7.21 1.91
CA PRO A 87 3.38 8.03 2.34
C PRO A 87 2.24 8.11 1.31
N THR A 88 2.58 8.06 0.01
CA THR A 88 1.61 8.03 -1.08
C THR A 88 0.72 6.79 -1.00
N GLU A 89 1.32 5.64 -0.77
CA GLU A 89 0.66 4.35 -0.64
C GLU A 89 -0.13 4.28 0.66
N GLY A 90 0.39 4.85 1.75
CA GLY A 90 -0.37 4.97 3.00
C GLY A 90 -1.64 5.82 2.85
N GLY A 91 -1.55 6.93 2.11
CA GLY A 91 -2.71 7.76 1.78
C GLY A 91 -3.73 7.04 0.88
N MET A 92 -3.25 6.33 -0.15
CA MET A 92 -4.11 5.51 -1.02
C MET A 92 -4.79 4.39 -0.25
N SER A 93 -4.05 3.68 0.62
CA SER A 93 -4.55 2.62 1.49
C SER A 93 -5.68 3.12 2.38
N LEU A 94 -5.52 4.29 3.03
CA LEU A 94 -6.57 4.90 3.85
C LEU A 94 -7.81 5.25 3.01
N GLY A 95 -7.59 5.82 1.83
CA GLY A 95 -8.65 6.16 0.88
C GLY A 95 -9.44 4.93 0.42
N LEU A 96 -8.76 3.82 0.12
CA LEU A 96 -9.40 2.55 -0.22
C LEU A 96 -10.17 1.97 0.97
N ASN A 97 -9.53 1.91 2.14
CA ASN A 97 -10.10 1.29 3.33
C ASN A 97 -11.34 2.02 3.84
N VAL A 98 -11.44 3.34 3.66
CA VAL A 98 -12.65 4.10 4.03
C VAL A 98 -13.61 4.22 2.85
N GLY A 99 -13.09 4.54 1.67
CA GLY A 99 -13.87 4.86 0.49
C GLY A 99 -14.64 3.67 -0.08
N LEU A 100 -13.99 2.50 -0.25
CA LEU A 100 -14.66 1.34 -0.85
C LEU A 100 -15.76 0.75 0.04
N PRO A 101 -15.59 0.61 1.37
CA PRO A 101 -16.69 0.15 2.24
C PRO A 101 -17.86 1.14 2.27
N LEU A 102 -17.59 2.44 2.39
CA LEU A 102 -18.66 3.44 2.38
C LEU A 102 -19.36 3.49 1.03
N GLY A 103 -18.62 3.45 -0.07
CA GLY A 103 -19.16 3.39 -1.42
C GLY A 103 -19.99 2.13 -1.65
N GLY A 104 -19.51 0.97 -1.20
CA GLY A 104 -20.24 -0.30 -1.25
C GLY A 104 -21.53 -0.25 -0.43
N ALA A 105 -21.48 0.29 0.79
CA ALA A 105 -22.65 0.44 1.65
C ALA A 105 -23.71 1.36 1.04
N LEU A 106 -23.29 2.53 0.53
CA LEU A 106 -24.18 3.46 -0.16
C LEU A 106 -24.80 2.85 -1.43
N LEU A 107 -24.01 2.11 -2.21
CA LEU A 107 -24.52 1.35 -3.35
C LEU A 107 -25.55 0.30 -2.90
N GLY A 108 -25.32 -0.37 -1.77
CA GLY A 108 -26.24 -1.35 -1.20
C GLY A 108 -27.59 -0.74 -0.82
N VAL A 109 -27.58 0.41 -0.15
CA VAL A 109 -28.80 1.18 0.12
C VAL A 109 -29.51 1.56 -1.18
N GLY A 110 -28.76 2.07 -2.16
CA GLY A 110 -29.30 2.45 -3.47
C GLY A 110 -30.00 1.29 -4.18
N ILE A 111 -29.36 0.12 -4.22
CA ILE A 111 -29.92 -1.10 -4.82
C ILE A 111 -31.18 -1.53 -4.05
N ALA A 112 -31.12 -1.63 -2.73
CA ALA A 112 -32.25 -2.05 -1.89
C ALA A 112 -33.48 -1.16 -2.14
N CYS A 113 -33.28 0.15 -2.22
CA CYS A 113 -34.38 1.09 -2.47
C CYS A 113 -34.84 1.07 -3.94
N GLY A 114 -33.93 0.91 -4.89
CA GLY A 114 -34.26 0.79 -6.32
C GLY A 114 -35.14 -0.41 -6.63
N VAL A 115 -34.97 -1.54 -5.93
CA VAL A 115 -35.82 -2.73 -6.07
C VAL A 115 -37.08 -2.70 -5.19
N GLY A 116 -37.36 -1.58 -4.51
CA GLY A 116 -38.57 -1.38 -3.72
C GLY A 116 -38.56 -1.98 -2.31
N THR A 117 -37.45 -2.57 -1.86
CA THR A 117 -37.36 -3.19 -0.53
C THR A 117 -37.28 -2.19 0.63
N CYS A 118 -37.11 -0.89 0.36
CA CYS A 118 -37.10 0.18 1.38
C CYS A 118 -38.50 0.63 1.84
N ARG A 119 -39.59 0.01 1.37
CA ARG A 119 -40.96 0.39 1.74
C ARG A 119 -41.48 -0.40 2.94
N GLY A 120 -42.35 0.21 3.74
CA GLY A 120 -43.00 -0.41 4.89
C GLY A 120 -42.12 -0.53 6.13
N LEU A 121 -42.63 -1.19 7.18
CA LEU A 121 -41.98 -1.28 8.49
C LEU A 121 -40.60 -1.95 8.48
N ARG A 122 -40.35 -2.88 7.55
CA ARG A 122 -39.06 -3.60 7.43
C ARG A 122 -38.09 -2.97 6.44
N GLY A 123 -38.49 -1.88 5.78
CA GLY A 123 -37.71 -1.25 4.73
C GLY A 123 -36.30 -0.82 5.17
N PRO A 124 -36.18 -0.05 6.26
CA PRO A 124 -34.88 0.38 6.77
C PRO A 124 -33.96 -0.79 7.14
N LEU A 125 -34.51 -1.86 7.73
CA LEU A 125 -33.74 -3.05 8.11
C LEU A 125 -33.14 -3.75 6.88
N LYS A 126 -33.91 -3.88 5.79
CA LYS A 126 -33.42 -4.49 4.54
C LYS A 126 -32.39 -3.62 3.81
N ALA A 127 -32.54 -2.30 3.88
CA ALA A 127 -31.53 -1.37 3.40
C ALA A 127 -30.22 -1.51 4.18
N ALA A 128 -30.29 -1.56 5.52
CA ALA A 128 -29.13 -1.74 6.38
C ALA A 128 -28.43 -3.09 6.14
N GLU A 129 -29.17 -4.19 6.01
CA GLU A 129 -28.64 -5.51 5.69
C GLU A 129 -27.84 -5.50 4.37
N THR A 130 -28.43 -4.92 3.31
CA THR A 130 -27.76 -4.83 2.00
C THR A 130 -26.54 -3.89 2.04
N ALA A 131 -26.62 -2.81 2.80
CA ALA A 131 -25.52 -1.87 3.00
C ALA A 131 -24.35 -2.54 3.73
N ILE A 132 -24.60 -3.32 4.78
CA ILE A 132 -23.57 -4.07 5.52
C ILE A 132 -22.90 -5.07 4.59
N ILE A 133 -23.68 -5.84 3.81
CA ILE A 133 -23.14 -6.85 2.89
C ILE A 133 -22.23 -6.20 1.84
N LEU A 134 -22.71 -5.17 1.12
CA LEU A 134 -21.90 -4.53 0.08
C LEU A 134 -20.77 -3.68 0.66
N GLY A 135 -20.92 -3.14 1.87
CA GLY A 135 -19.83 -2.51 2.61
C GLY A 135 -18.71 -3.50 2.93
N ALA A 136 -19.05 -4.70 3.43
CA ALA A 136 -18.09 -5.77 3.69
C ALA A 136 -17.38 -6.26 2.42
N VAL A 137 -18.10 -6.36 1.29
CA VAL A 137 -17.48 -6.63 -0.03
C VAL A 137 -16.50 -5.51 -0.41
N GLY A 138 -16.86 -4.26 -0.16
CA GLY A 138 -15.97 -3.11 -0.32
C GLY A 138 -14.71 -3.22 0.55
N MET A 139 -14.84 -3.67 1.80
CA MET A 139 -13.69 -3.88 2.70
C MET A 139 -12.73 -4.95 2.17
N LEU A 140 -13.28 -6.09 1.76
CA LEU A 140 -12.47 -7.18 1.20
C LEU A 140 -11.76 -6.73 -0.09
N THR A 141 -12.45 -5.96 -0.93
CA THR A 141 -11.87 -5.42 -2.17
C THR A 141 -10.73 -4.46 -1.89
N ALA A 142 -10.90 -3.53 -0.92
CA ALA A 142 -9.85 -2.62 -0.49
C ALA A 142 -8.60 -3.38 -0.05
N ASN A 143 -8.77 -4.40 0.80
CA ASN A 143 -7.67 -5.21 1.31
C ASN A 143 -6.92 -5.97 0.23
N VAL A 144 -7.62 -6.51 -0.76
CA VAL A 144 -6.98 -7.20 -1.89
C VAL A 144 -6.10 -6.21 -2.67
N ILE A 145 -6.60 -5.02 -2.97
CA ILE A 145 -5.83 -3.99 -3.70
C ILE A 145 -4.63 -3.56 -2.86
N ASP A 146 -4.83 -3.28 -1.57
CA ASP A 146 -3.78 -2.82 -0.66
C ASP A 146 -2.62 -3.82 -0.54
N VAL A 147 -2.96 -5.09 -0.30
CA VAL A 147 -1.99 -6.18 -0.12
C VAL A 147 -1.31 -6.55 -1.44
N ALA A 148 -2.06 -6.63 -2.55
CA ALA A 148 -1.56 -7.15 -3.81
C ALA A 148 -0.96 -6.10 -4.74
N VAL A 149 -1.24 -4.80 -4.53
CA VAL A 149 -0.77 -3.71 -5.40
C VAL A 149 0.08 -2.71 -4.64
N LEU A 150 -0.32 -2.34 -3.41
CA LEU A 150 0.34 -1.25 -2.69
C LEU A 150 1.50 -1.71 -1.81
N SER A 151 1.71 -3.01 -1.59
CA SER A 151 2.62 -3.51 -0.53
C SER A 151 3.98 -4.02 -1.04
N PHE A 152 4.67 -3.21 -1.84
CA PHE A 152 6.00 -3.53 -2.40
C PHE A 152 7.00 -2.40 -2.17
N GLU A 153 8.19 -2.69 -1.66
CA GLU A 153 9.24 -1.70 -1.48
C GLU A 153 10.45 -2.00 -2.38
N GLU A 154 11.17 -0.96 -2.79
CA GLU A 154 12.44 -1.12 -3.48
C GLU A 154 13.57 -1.17 -2.44
N VAL A 155 14.31 -2.27 -2.45
CA VAL A 155 15.41 -2.52 -1.50
C VAL A 155 16.72 -2.60 -2.27
N PRO A 156 17.79 -1.91 -1.85
CA PRO A 156 19.09 -2.01 -2.51
C PRO A 156 19.63 -3.45 -2.47
N VAL A 157 19.92 -4.01 -3.63
CA VAL A 157 20.62 -5.29 -3.76
C VAL A 157 22.04 -5.07 -3.31
N THR A 158 22.40 -5.66 -2.17
CA THR A 158 23.80 -5.71 -1.75
C THR A 158 24.49 -6.69 -2.69
N THR A 159 25.07 -6.18 -3.78
CA THR A 159 25.96 -6.96 -4.64
C THR A 159 27.11 -7.41 -3.76
N GLY A 160 27.05 -8.68 -3.33
CA GLY A 160 27.94 -9.21 -2.32
C GLY A 160 29.37 -8.85 -2.65
N VAL A 161 30.05 -8.16 -1.72
CA VAL A 161 31.50 -8.08 -1.69
C VAL A 161 31.99 -9.49 -1.95
N ALA A 162 32.64 -9.70 -3.11
CA ALA A 162 32.95 -11.00 -3.69
C ALA A 162 33.10 -12.05 -2.58
N GLN A 163 32.12 -12.94 -2.47
CA GLN A 163 32.13 -14.03 -1.51
C GLN A 163 33.49 -14.70 -1.62
N GLY A 164 34.38 -14.42 -0.65
CA GLY A 164 35.67 -15.06 -0.60
C GLY A 164 35.43 -16.56 -0.64
N ALA A 165 36.19 -17.27 -1.49
CA ALA A 165 35.95 -18.65 -1.95
C ALA A 165 35.78 -19.74 -0.87
N LEU A 166 35.70 -19.37 0.41
CA LEU A 166 35.69 -20.27 1.57
C LEU A 166 34.64 -19.89 2.63
N GLY A 167 33.85 -18.83 2.45
CA GLY A 167 32.81 -18.46 3.40
C GLY A 167 31.48 -19.14 3.08
N ALA A 168 31.06 -20.12 3.89
CA ALA A 168 29.70 -20.65 3.83
C ALA A 168 28.73 -19.46 3.88
N ALA A 169 28.00 -19.23 2.77
CA ALA A 169 27.05 -18.13 2.70
C ALA A 169 26.11 -18.25 3.90
N PRO A 170 25.96 -17.21 4.74
CA PRO A 170 24.96 -17.25 5.79
C PRO A 170 23.64 -17.58 5.11
N ALA A 171 22.96 -18.62 5.57
CA ALA A 171 21.70 -19.06 4.98
C ALA A 171 20.76 -17.84 4.94
N GLN A 172 20.62 -17.23 3.77
CA GLN A 172 19.70 -16.13 3.58
C GLN A 172 18.32 -16.74 3.73
N TYR A 173 17.69 -16.45 4.87
CA TYR A 173 16.32 -16.85 5.13
C TYR A 173 15.43 -16.14 4.10
N ARG A 174 15.07 -16.86 3.04
CA ARG A 174 14.00 -16.46 2.13
C ARG A 174 12.73 -17.06 2.71
N PRO A 175 11.83 -16.27 3.34
CA PRO A 175 10.54 -16.78 3.76
C PRO A 175 9.87 -17.48 2.58
N VAL A 176 9.23 -18.63 2.83
CA VAL A 176 8.53 -19.43 1.80
C VAL A 176 7.53 -18.60 0.98
N PHE A 177 7.01 -17.51 1.57
CA PHE A 177 6.06 -16.60 0.95
C PHE A 177 6.70 -15.54 0.03
N GLN A 178 8.04 -15.42 0.00
CA GLN A 178 8.77 -14.50 -0.89
C GLN A 178 9.04 -15.11 -2.28
N TYR A 179 8.42 -16.24 -2.62
CA TYR A 179 8.45 -16.76 -3.98
C TYR A 179 7.61 -15.83 -4.87
N SER A 180 8.19 -14.71 -5.28
CA SER A 180 7.66 -13.77 -6.26
C SER A 180 7.70 -14.40 -7.65
N GLY A 181 6.92 -15.46 -7.83
CA GLY A 181 6.40 -15.79 -9.15
C GLY A 181 5.53 -14.61 -9.56
N ARG A 182 6.09 -13.66 -10.30
CA ARG A 182 5.28 -12.82 -11.19
C ARG A 182 4.56 -13.80 -12.12
N PHE A 183 3.30 -14.11 -11.82
CA PHE A 183 2.39 -14.80 -12.72
C PHE A 183 1.92 -13.84 -13.82
#